data_AF-A0A436CVF2-F1
#
_entry.id   AF-A0A436CVF2-F1
#
_cell.length_a   1.000
_cell.length_b   1.000
_cell.length_c   1.000
_cell.angle_alpha   90.00
_cell.angle_beta   90.00
_cell.angle_gamma   90.00
#
_symmetry.space_group_name_H-M   'P 1'
#
loop_
_entity.id
_entity.type
_entity.pdbx_description
1 polymer ?
#
loop_
_entity_poly.entity_id
_entity_poly.type
_entity_poly.pdbx_seq_one_letter_code
_entity_poly.pdbx_strand_id
1 'polypeptide(L)'
;MASNVSLTGLARDLEERAKSGKPIRIGLIGSGEMGTDIVTRVAHMSGIEIGAISELNLPAASKAVDIAFQETGHAREVSNASAMTSAMEAGKVAVTNDADLVINNDLIDVVIDATGVPAVGAEIGLRAMEHGKHLVMMNVEADVTIGAYLKSEADRLGVTYSLGAGDEPSSCMELIEFVSAMGHPIVAAGKGKNNPLNIDAIPPDYEEEAKRRHMNVRMLVEFVDGSKTMVEMAAIANATGLVPDKAGMHGPAATLGELSKVLVPQKDGGVLSKVGVVDYSIGKGVAPGVFVVADMSHPRISERMEDLKMGKGPYFTFHRPYH
;
A
#
# COMPACT_ATOMS: atom_id res chain seq x y z
N MET A 1 3.26 -26.52 10.47
CA MET A 1 3.43 -25.07 10.71
C MET A 1 4.49 -24.55 9.75
N ALA A 2 4.12 -23.64 8.86
CA ALA A 2 4.98 -23.22 7.74
C ALA A 2 6.15 -22.31 8.15
N SER A 3 6.09 -21.66 9.31
CA SER A 3 7.00 -20.55 9.65
C SER A 3 8.28 -20.93 10.41
N ASN A 4 8.53 -22.19 10.74
CA ASN A 4 9.73 -22.65 11.50
C ASN A 4 10.02 -21.91 12.82
N VAL A 5 9.08 -21.10 13.33
CA VAL A 5 9.21 -20.29 14.54
C VAL A 5 7.95 -20.40 15.40
N SER A 6 8.08 -20.11 16.70
CA SER A 6 6.93 -19.91 17.57
C SER A 6 6.14 -18.67 17.14
N LEU A 7 4.82 -18.79 17.09
CA LEU A 7 3.95 -17.69 16.69
C LEU A 7 3.88 -16.63 17.79
N THR A 8 4.08 -15.36 17.41
CA THR A 8 4.01 -14.19 18.29
C THR A 8 3.33 -13.01 17.56
N GLY A 9 2.83 -12.04 18.32
CA GLY A 9 2.14 -10.85 17.76
C GLY A 9 1.03 -11.23 16.79
N LEU A 10 0.95 -10.52 15.67
CA LEU A 10 -0.08 -10.71 14.63
C LEU A 10 -0.16 -12.16 14.11
N ALA A 11 0.97 -12.87 13.99
CA ALA A 11 0.98 -14.25 13.50
C ALA A 11 0.27 -15.22 14.47
N ARG A 12 0.38 -14.97 15.79
CA ARG A 12 -0.37 -15.72 16.81
C ARG A 12 -1.86 -15.37 16.73
N ASP A 13 -2.18 -14.09 16.62
CA ASP A 13 -3.57 -13.61 16.64
C ASP A 13 -4.35 -14.13 15.41
N LEU A 14 -3.70 -14.20 14.23
CA LEU A 14 -4.25 -14.84 13.02
C LEU A 14 -4.49 -16.34 13.20
N GLU A 15 -3.57 -17.05 13.84
CA GLU A 15 -3.74 -18.47 14.15
C GLU A 15 -4.87 -18.71 15.17
N GLU A 16 -5.03 -17.81 16.15
CA GLU A 16 -6.15 -17.84 17.09
C GLU A 16 -7.49 -17.58 16.38
N ARG A 17 -7.52 -16.63 15.43
CA ARG A 17 -8.69 -16.39 14.57
C ARG A 17 -9.02 -17.62 13.72
N ALA A 18 -8.02 -18.32 13.18
CA ALA A 18 -8.25 -19.56 12.44
C ALA A 18 -8.91 -20.63 13.31
N LYS A 19 -8.42 -20.81 14.56
CA LYS A 19 -8.96 -21.78 15.52
C LYS A 19 -10.41 -21.51 15.93
N SER A 20 -10.90 -20.28 15.80
CA SER A 20 -12.30 -19.97 16.09
C SER A 20 -13.26 -20.52 15.02
N GLY A 21 -12.76 -21.03 13.88
CA GLY A 21 -13.57 -21.51 12.76
C GLY A 21 -14.34 -20.41 12.04
N LYS A 22 -14.06 -19.14 12.35
CA LYS A 22 -14.69 -17.96 11.75
C LYS A 22 -13.57 -17.04 11.25
N PRO A 23 -12.98 -17.30 10.06
CA PRO A 23 -11.94 -16.46 9.48
C PRO A 23 -12.42 -15.01 9.29
N ILE A 24 -11.49 -14.09 9.06
CA ILE A 24 -11.79 -12.80 8.45
C ILE A 24 -12.01 -13.05 6.95
N ARG A 25 -13.09 -12.54 6.36
CA ARG A 25 -13.37 -12.72 4.93
C ARG A 25 -13.27 -11.41 4.16
N ILE A 26 -12.41 -11.45 3.14
CA ILE A 26 -12.23 -10.36 2.19
C ILE A 26 -13.23 -10.51 1.04
N GLY A 27 -13.92 -9.42 0.73
CA GLY A 27 -14.59 -9.19 -0.55
C GLY A 27 -13.66 -8.42 -1.47
N LEU A 28 -13.13 -9.10 -2.49
CA LEU A 28 -12.16 -8.52 -3.41
C LEU A 28 -12.85 -8.05 -4.68
N ILE A 29 -12.62 -6.80 -5.07
CA ILE A 29 -13.21 -6.20 -6.26
C ILE A 29 -12.11 -6.01 -7.30
N GLY A 30 -12.17 -6.79 -8.37
CA GLY A 30 -11.13 -6.89 -9.40
C GLY A 30 -10.14 -8.02 -9.12
N SER A 31 -9.80 -8.77 -10.18
CA SER A 31 -8.88 -9.91 -10.14
C SER A 31 -7.77 -9.81 -11.20
N GLY A 32 -7.32 -8.58 -11.47
CA GLY A 32 -6.09 -8.33 -12.23
C GLY A 32 -4.83 -8.80 -11.48
N GLU A 33 -3.67 -8.25 -11.83
CA GLU A 33 -2.38 -8.61 -11.20
C GLU A 33 -2.44 -8.48 -9.66
N MET A 34 -2.80 -7.29 -9.14
CA MET A 34 -2.88 -7.05 -7.69
C MET A 34 -3.91 -7.96 -7.00
N GLY A 35 -5.07 -8.16 -7.61
CA GLY A 35 -6.10 -9.03 -7.05
C GLY A 35 -5.63 -10.49 -6.97
N THR A 36 -4.96 -10.96 -8.02
CA THR A 36 -4.38 -12.32 -8.07
C THR A 36 -3.29 -12.49 -7.01
N ASP A 37 -2.44 -11.48 -6.80
CA ASP A 37 -1.41 -11.50 -5.77
C ASP A 37 -2.01 -11.59 -4.35
N ILE A 38 -3.08 -10.83 -4.09
CA ILE A 38 -3.81 -10.90 -2.81
C ILE A 38 -4.40 -12.28 -2.60
N VAL A 39 -5.08 -12.85 -3.60
CA VAL A 39 -5.67 -14.19 -3.51
C VAL A 39 -4.59 -15.23 -3.22
N THR A 40 -3.46 -15.15 -3.93
CA THR A 40 -2.30 -16.04 -3.76
C THR A 40 -1.70 -15.93 -2.37
N ARG A 41 -1.49 -14.70 -1.87
CA ARG A 41 -0.90 -14.48 -0.55
C ARG A 41 -1.83 -14.96 0.57
N VAL A 42 -3.12 -14.65 0.48
CA VAL A 42 -4.14 -15.00 1.47
C VAL A 42 -4.38 -16.51 1.54
N ALA A 43 -4.33 -17.24 0.41
CA ALA A 43 -4.43 -18.70 0.39
C ALA A 43 -3.36 -19.42 1.25
N HIS A 44 -2.28 -18.72 1.58
CA HIS A 44 -1.18 -19.22 2.43
C HIS A 44 -1.14 -18.56 3.83
N MET A 45 -2.21 -17.93 4.28
CA MET A 45 -2.34 -17.30 5.60
C MET A 45 -3.38 -18.02 6.46
N SER A 46 -3.20 -17.98 7.78
CA SER A 46 -4.18 -18.50 8.75
C SER A 46 -5.19 -17.41 9.12
N GLY A 47 -6.46 -17.78 9.31
CA GLY A 47 -7.46 -16.90 9.96
C GLY A 47 -7.99 -15.75 9.11
N ILE A 48 -7.58 -15.67 7.84
CA ILE A 48 -8.06 -14.72 6.83
C ILE A 48 -8.21 -15.44 5.49
N GLU A 49 -9.28 -15.14 4.76
CA GLU A 49 -9.66 -15.83 3.53
C GLU A 49 -10.21 -14.85 2.49
N ILE A 50 -10.11 -15.20 1.20
CA ILE A 50 -10.91 -14.55 0.15
C ILE A 50 -12.29 -15.20 0.18
N GLY A 51 -13.29 -14.47 0.66
CA GLY A 51 -14.66 -14.94 0.67
C GLY A 51 -15.27 -14.87 -0.72
N ALA A 52 -15.14 -13.71 -1.38
CA ALA A 52 -15.69 -13.49 -2.70
C ALA A 52 -14.79 -12.59 -3.57
N ILE A 53 -14.88 -12.79 -4.89
CA ILE A 53 -14.25 -11.96 -5.91
C ILE A 53 -15.35 -11.45 -6.85
N SER A 54 -15.42 -10.14 -7.03
CA SER A 54 -16.21 -9.51 -8.10
C SER A 54 -15.31 -9.17 -9.29
N GLU A 55 -15.61 -9.73 -10.46
CA GLU A 55 -14.85 -9.52 -11.70
C GLU A 55 -15.79 -9.54 -12.91
N LEU A 56 -15.61 -8.60 -13.84
CA LEU A 56 -16.41 -8.52 -15.06
C LEU A 56 -16.19 -9.75 -15.95
N ASN A 57 -14.94 -10.21 -16.01
CA ASN A 57 -14.55 -11.45 -16.69
C ASN A 57 -14.46 -12.62 -15.69
N LEU A 58 -15.58 -13.29 -15.40
CA LEU A 58 -15.66 -14.41 -14.43
C LEU A 58 -14.56 -15.48 -14.60
N PRO A 59 -14.21 -15.93 -15.82
CA PRO A 59 -13.06 -16.80 -16.03
C PRO A 59 -11.73 -16.29 -15.47
N ALA A 60 -11.49 -14.97 -15.46
CA ALA A 60 -10.27 -14.39 -14.89
C ALA A 60 -10.22 -14.53 -13.37
N ALA A 61 -11.34 -14.30 -12.67
CA ALA A 61 -11.42 -14.52 -11.23
C ALA A 61 -11.23 -15.98 -10.85
N SER A 62 -11.86 -16.92 -11.57
CA SER A 62 -11.62 -18.36 -11.36
C SER A 62 -10.15 -18.73 -11.60
N LYS A 63 -9.53 -18.17 -12.65
CA LYS A 63 -8.11 -18.38 -12.93
C LYS A 63 -7.19 -17.83 -11.83
N ALA A 64 -7.51 -16.67 -11.26
CA ALA A 64 -6.75 -16.11 -10.14
C ALA A 64 -6.77 -17.05 -8.92
N VAL A 65 -7.93 -17.66 -8.65
CA VAL A 65 -8.09 -18.69 -7.62
C VAL A 65 -7.30 -19.95 -7.98
N ASP A 66 -7.39 -20.45 -9.22
CA ASP A 66 -6.64 -21.63 -9.65
C ASP A 66 -5.10 -21.41 -9.54
N ILE A 67 -4.62 -20.20 -9.84
CA ILE A 67 -3.20 -19.82 -9.65
C ILE A 67 -2.82 -19.91 -8.18
N ALA A 68 -3.63 -19.32 -7.30
CA ALA A 68 -3.36 -19.27 -5.86
C ALA A 68 -3.31 -20.65 -5.22
N PHE A 69 -4.22 -21.56 -5.61
CA PHE A 69 -4.31 -22.91 -5.06
C PHE A 69 -3.52 -23.96 -5.85
N GLN A 70 -3.02 -23.61 -7.04
CA GLN A 70 -2.32 -24.51 -7.97
C GLN A 70 -3.16 -25.71 -8.45
N GLU A 71 -4.48 -25.63 -8.31
CA GLU A 71 -5.43 -26.63 -8.79
C GLU A 71 -6.83 -26.01 -8.97
N THR A 72 -7.69 -26.70 -9.70
CA THR A 72 -9.06 -26.23 -9.97
C THR A 72 -10.04 -26.63 -8.88
N GLY A 73 -11.21 -25.99 -8.87
CA GLY A 73 -12.35 -26.37 -8.03
C GLY A 73 -12.41 -25.67 -6.68
N HIS A 74 -11.55 -24.67 -6.43
CA HIS A 74 -11.61 -23.79 -5.27
C HIS A 74 -12.51 -22.57 -5.48
N ALA A 75 -12.75 -22.18 -6.73
CA ALA A 75 -13.73 -21.16 -7.10
C ALA A 75 -15.12 -21.77 -7.31
N ARG A 76 -16.16 -20.98 -7.02
CA ARG A 76 -17.55 -21.29 -7.39
C ARG A 76 -18.24 -20.04 -7.92
N GLU A 77 -18.69 -20.09 -9.17
CA GLU A 77 -19.50 -19.02 -9.76
C GLU A 77 -20.87 -18.93 -9.07
N VAL A 78 -21.30 -17.71 -8.75
CA VAL A 78 -22.55 -17.43 -8.06
C VAL A 78 -23.24 -16.20 -8.64
N SER A 79 -24.57 -16.23 -8.65
CA SER A 79 -25.42 -15.18 -9.23
C SER A 79 -26.45 -14.60 -8.24
N ASN A 80 -26.41 -15.02 -6.97
CA ASN A 80 -27.30 -14.50 -5.92
C ASN A 80 -26.69 -14.69 -4.53
N ALA A 81 -27.25 -13.97 -3.55
CA ALA A 81 -26.76 -13.94 -2.16
C ALA A 81 -26.72 -15.32 -1.50
N SER A 82 -27.76 -16.14 -1.67
CA SER A 82 -27.83 -17.49 -1.06
C SER A 82 -26.73 -18.42 -1.60
N ALA A 83 -26.51 -18.40 -2.92
CA ALA A 83 -25.43 -19.17 -3.55
C ALA A 83 -24.05 -18.69 -3.10
N MET A 84 -23.84 -17.38 -2.96
CA MET A 84 -22.60 -16.78 -2.46
C MET A 84 -22.28 -17.23 -1.02
N THR A 85 -23.26 -17.13 -0.12
CA THR A 85 -23.12 -17.62 1.26
C THR A 85 -22.80 -19.11 1.28
N SER A 86 -23.54 -19.92 0.51
CA SER A 86 -23.33 -21.37 0.43
C SER A 86 -21.96 -21.75 -0.15
N ALA A 87 -21.38 -20.93 -1.03
CA ALA A 87 -20.03 -21.12 -1.55
C ALA A 87 -18.98 -20.92 -0.45
N MET A 88 -19.06 -19.79 0.28
CA MET A 88 -18.13 -19.48 1.36
C MET A 88 -18.21 -20.48 2.52
N GLU A 89 -19.42 -20.91 2.90
CA GLU A 89 -19.62 -21.93 3.93
C GLU A 89 -19.06 -23.31 3.53
N ALA A 90 -19.01 -23.59 2.22
CA ALA A 90 -18.36 -24.79 1.67
C ALA A 90 -16.84 -24.63 1.50
N GLY A 91 -16.25 -23.54 2.00
CA GLY A 91 -14.82 -23.25 1.87
C GLY A 91 -14.39 -22.95 0.43
N LYS A 92 -15.28 -22.39 -0.39
CA LYS A 92 -15.00 -21.99 -1.77
C LYS A 92 -14.98 -20.47 -1.89
N VAL A 93 -14.13 -19.97 -2.78
CA VAL A 93 -14.13 -18.57 -3.18
C VAL A 93 -15.33 -18.34 -4.09
N ALA A 94 -16.27 -17.51 -3.65
CA ALA A 94 -17.41 -17.14 -4.47
C ALA A 94 -16.95 -16.17 -5.59
N VAL A 95 -17.27 -16.48 -6.84
CA VAL A 95 -16.91 -15.64 -8.00
C VAL A 95 -18.19 -15.09 -8.62
N THR A 96 -18.24 -13.78 -8.82
CA THR A 96 -19.39 -13.09 -9.41
C THR A 96 -18.95 -11.89 -10.23
N ASN A 97 -19.84 -11.34 -11.05
CA ASN A 97 -19.64 -10.11 -11.81
C ASN A 97 -20.47 -8.96 -11.22
N ASP A 98 -21.10 -9.20 -10.08
CA ASP A 98 -21.93 -8.24 -9.36
C ASP A 98 -21.28 -7.88 -8.01
N ALA A 99 -20.70 -6.69 -7.94
CA ALA A 99 -20.10 -6.16 -6.72
C ALA A 99 -21.12 -5.98 -5.59
N ASP A 100 -22.40 -5.75 -5.91
CA ASP A 100 -23.45 -5.63 -4.89
C ASP A 100 -23.65 -6.93 -4.13
N LEU A 101 -23.49 -8.08 -4.77
CA LEU A 101 -23.56 -9.35 -4.05
C LEU A 101 -22.47 -9.46 -2.99
N VAL A 102 -21.25 -8.98 -3.30
CA VAL A 102 -20.13 -8.98 -2.36
C VAL A 102 -20.37 -8.01 -1.21
N ILE A 103 -20.76 -6.76 -1.52
CA ILE A 103 -21.00 -5.69 -0.55
C ILE A 103 -22.14 -6.06 0.42
N ASN A 104 -23.22 -6.64 -0.10
CA ASN A 104 -24.41 -6.97 0.69
C ASN A 104 -24.30 -8.29 1.47
N ASN A 105 -23.23 -9.07 1.30
CA ASN A 105 -23.13 -10.36 1.98
C ASN A 105 -22.69 -10.21 3.44
N ASP A 106 -23.46 -10.75 4.38
CA ASP A 106 -23.19 -10.68 5.82
C ASP A 106 -21.90 -11.40 6.25
N LEU A 107 -21.39 -12.33 5.45
CA LEU A 107 -20.15 -13.04 5.75
C LEU A 107 -18.88 -12.28 5.38
N ILE A 108 -18.98 -11.23 4.56
CA ILE A 108 -17.84 -10.37 4.19
C ILE A 108 -17.59 -9.36 5.30
N ASP A 109 -16.33 -9.28 5.77
CA ASP A 109 -15.92 -8.35 6.83
C ASP A 109 -15.28 -7.07 6.25
N VAL A 110 -14.46 -7.22 5.21
CA VAL A 110 -13.63 -6.15 4.63
C VAL A 110 -13.74 -6.18 3.11
N VAL A 111 -13.86 -5.02 2.49
CA VAL A 111 -13.81 -4.85 1.03
C VAL A 111 -12.46 -4.26 0.63
N ILE A 112 -11.88 -4.80 -0.44
CA ILE A 112 -10.67 -4.29 -1.08
C ILE A 112 -10.97 -4.02 -2.55
N ASP A 113 -10.75 -2.78 -3.00
CA ASP A 113 -10.71 -2.46 -4.42
C ASP A 113 -9.30 -2.70 -4.98
N ALA A 114 -9.20 -3.65 -5.90
CA ALA A 114 -7.99 -3.99 -6.64
C ALA A 114 -8.17 -3.78 -8.16
N THR A 115 -9.09 -2.88 -8.56
CA THR A 115 -9.42 -2.64 -9.98
C THR A 115 -8.40 -1.74 -10.68
N GLY A 116 -7.73 -0.88 -9.93
CA GLY A 116 -6.85 0.17 -10.48
C GLY A 116 -7.62 1.32 -11.15
N VAL A 117 -8.94 1.42 -10.96
CA VAL A 117 -9.78 2.49 -11.52
C VAL A 117 -10.27 3.42 -10.40
N PRO A 118 -9.77 4.66 -10.30
CA PRO A 118 -10.05 5.53 -9.16
C PRO A 118 -11.55 5.78 -8.90
N ALA A 119 -12.33 5.98 -9.97
CA ALA A 119 -13.77 6.20 -9.85
C ALA A 119 -14.52 4.98 -9.29
N VAL A 120 -14.07 3.77 -9.64
CA VAL A 120 -14.66 2.52 -9.13
C VAL A 120 -14.33 2.36 -7.65
N GLY A 121 -13.06 2.57 -7.27
CA GLY A 121 -12.64 2.51 -5.87
C GLY A 121 -13.39 3.52 -4.98
N ALA A 122 -13.66 4.71 -5.49
CA ALA A 122 -14.48 5.71 -4.81
C ALA A 122 -15.93 5.25 -4.58
N GLU A 123 -16.62 4.81 -5.64
CA GLU A 123 -18.03 4.44 -5.58
C GLU A 123 -18.26 3.18 -4.74
N ILE A 124 -17.49 2.12 -5.03
CA ILE A 124 -17.59 0.83 -4.36
C ILE A 124 -17.12 0.95 -2.91
N GLY A 125 -16.07 1.74 -2.66
CA GLY A 125 -15.57 1.98 -1.32
C GLY A 125 -16.62 2.62 -0.41
N LEU A 126 -17.27 3.70 -0.86
CA LEU A 126 -18.33 4.34 -0.08
C LEU A 126 -19.50 3.38 0.17
N ARG A 127 -19.99 2.71 -0.87
CA ARG A 127 -21.09 1.74 -0.76
C ARG A 127 -20.76 0.61 0.20
N ALA A 128 -19.54 0.06 0.15
CA ALA A 128 -19.10 -0.97 1.08
C ALA A 128 -19.21 -0.50 2.54
N MET A 129 -18.76 0.72 2.82
CA MET A 129 -18.83 1.30 4.16
C MET A 129 -20.27 1.58 4.60
N GLU A 130 -21.14 2.05 3.71
CA GLU A 130 -22.57 2.27 3.99
C GLU A 130 -23.29 0.97 4.37
N HIS A 131 -22.78 -0.17 3.91
CA HIS A 131 -23.23 -1.51 4.29
C HIS A 131 -22.45 -2.11 5.48
N GLY A 132 -21.74 -1.27 6.24
CA GLY A 132 -21.05 -1.65 7.46
C GLY A 132 -19.78 -2.48 7.25
N LYS A 133 -19.23 -2.50 6.03
CA LYS A 133 -17.96 -3.19 5.72
C LYS A 133 -16.78 -2.26 5.97
N HIS A 134 -15.68 -2.81 6.49
CA HIS A 134 -14.43 -2.07 6.52
C HIS A 134 -13.88 -1.92 5.09
N LEU A 135 -13.14 -0.84 4.85
CA LEU A 135 -12.56 -0.55 3.54
C LEU A 135 -11.05 -0.47 3.64
N VAL A 136 -10.37 -1.30 2.85
CA VAL A 136 -8.94 -1.13 2.55
C VAL A 136 -8.81 -0.60 1.13
N MET A 137 -8.32 0.62 1.01
CA MET A 137 -8.09 1.29 -0.26
C MET A 137 -6.70 0.93 -0.80
N MET A 138 -6.62 0.47 -2.04
CA MET A 138 -5.34 0.33 -2.76
C MET A 138 -5.17 1.36 -3.87
N ASN A 139 -6.25 2.03 -4.27
CA ASN A 139 -6.20 3.10 -5.24
C ASN A 139 -5.77 4.40 -4.55
N VAL A 140 -4.46 4.64 -4.53
CA VAL A 140 -3.89 5.85 -3.90
C VAL A 140 -4.36 7.12 -4.61
N GLU A 141 -4.62 7.03 -5.92
CA GLU A 141 -5.11 8.14 -6.73
C GLU A 141 -6.51 8.59 -6.25
N ALA A 142 -7.38 7.65 -5.87
CA ALA A 142 -8.66 7.93 -5.24
C ALA A 142 -8.48 8.46 -3.81
N ASP A 143 -7.57 7.88 -3.01
CA ASP A 143 -7.28 8.33 -1.64
C ASP A 143 -6.82 9.80 -1.60
N VAL A 144 -5.86 10.19 -2.44
CA VAL A 144 -5.40 11.60 -2.46
C VAL A 144 -6.43 12.58 -3.00
N THR A 145 -7.50 12.08 -3.64
CA THR A 145 -8.59 12.91 -4.18
C THR A 145 -9.76 13.04 -3.20
N ILE A 146 -10.22 11.93 -2.62
CA ILE A 146 -11.42 11.87 -1.78
C ILE A 146 -11.23 11.11 -0.46
N GLY A 147 -10.02 10.67 -0.12
CA GLY A 147 -9.73 9.87 1.06
C GLY A 147 -10.15 10.55 2.36
N ALA A 148 -10.00 11.87 2.48
CA ALA A 148 -10.49 12.64 3.63
C ALA A 148 -12.02 12.54 3.81
N TYR A 149 -12.77 12.55 2.69
CA TYR A 149 -14.21 12.35 2.70
C TYR A 149 -14.56 10.90 3.08
N LEU A 150 -13.92 9.92 2.43
CA LEU A 150 -14.13 8.50 2.75
C LEU A 150 -13.83 8.18 4.22
N LYS A 151 -12.77 8.77 4.79
CA LYS A 151 -12.43 8.63 6.20
C LYS A 151 -13.49 9.24 7.11
N SER A 152 -13.99 10.43 6.78
CA SER A 152 -15.09 11.08 7.52
C SER A 152 -16.35 10.22 7.50
N GLU A 153 -16.69 9.62 6.35
CA GLU A 153 -17.82 8.72 6.23
C GLU A 153 -17.60 7.41 7.00
N ALA A 154 -16.39 6.84 6.96
CA ALA A 154 -16.03 5.66 7.74
C ALA A 154 -16.26 5.87 9.24
N ASP A 155 -15.81 7.01 9.77
CA ASP A 155 -16.02 7.39 11.18
C ASP A 155 -17.50 7.55 11.51
N ARG A 156 -18.26 8.21 10.62
CA ARG A 156 -19.72 8.39 10.77
C ARG A 156 -20.45 7.05 10.78
N LEU A 157 -20.01 6.10 9.97
CA LEU A 157 -20.62 4.78 9.79
C LEU A 157 -20.11 3.74 10.81
N GLY A 158 -19.07 4.06 11.58
CA GLY A 158 -18.50 3.16 12.59
C GLY A 158 -17.65 2.03 11.99
N VAL A 159 -17.06 2.25 10.82
CA VAL A 159 -16.19 1.29 10.13
C VAL A 159 -14.77 1.85 9.95
N THR A 160 -13.81 0.97 9.71
CA THR A 160 -12.42 1.36 9.47
C THR A 160 -12.18 1.65 7.99
N TYR A 161 -11.54 2.79 7.71
CA TYR A 161 -10.90 3.11 6.44
C TYR A 161 -9.37 3.07 6.61
N SER A 162 -8.67 2.40 5.71
CA SER A 162 -7.20 2.39 5.68
C SER A 162 -6.69 2.29 4.25
N LEU A 163 -5.56 2.94 3.98
CA LEU A 163 -4.75 2.56 2.83
C LEU A 163 -4.10 1.18 3.10
N GLY A 164 -3.97 0.34 2.07
CA GLY A 164 -3.34 -0.97 2.18
C GLY A 164 -1.85 -0.88 2.52
N ALA A 165 -1.36 -1.78 3.38
CA ALA A 165 0.07 -1.91 3.65
C ALA A 165 0.83 -2.48 2.44
N GLY A 166 2.07 -2.06 2.23
CA GLY A 166 2.97 -2.60 1.19
C GLY A 166 3.22 -1.67 0.01
N ASP A 167 2.44 -0.59 -0.13
CA ASP A 167 2.81 0.52 -1.02
C ASP A 167 3.75 1.48 -0.28
N GLU A 168 4.45 2.36 -1.00
CA GLU A 168 5.39 3.30 -0.35
C GLU A 168 4.72 4.23 0.66
N PRO A 169 3.51 4.80 0.45
CA PRO A 169 2.90 5.67 1.43
C PRO A 169 2.71 5.01 2.79
N SER A 170 2.04 3.85 2.82
CA SER A 170 1.76 3.13 4.07
C SER A 170 3.01 2.52 4.69
N SER A 171 3.97 2.07 3.89
CA SER A 171 5.27 1.60 4.39
C SER A 171 6.08 2.74 5.02
N CYS A 172 5.97 3.97 4.49
CA CYS A 172 6.65 5.14 5.04
C CYS A 172 6.02 5.57 6.37
N MET A 173 4.68 5.43 6.50
CA MET A 173 3.98 5.71 7.75
C MET A 173 4.51 4.86 8.93
N GLU A 174 4.97 3.63 8.70
CA GLU A 174 5.61 2.78 9.73
C GLU A 174 6.90 3.43 10.29
N LEU A 175 7.73 4.01 9.43
CA LEU A 175 8.94 4.74 9.84
C LEU A 175 8.60 6.06 10.53
N ILE A 176 7.60 6.78 10.00
CA ILE A 176 7.13 8.06 10.54
C ILE A 176 6.57 7.87 11.95
N GLU A 177 5.76 6.83 12.16
CA GLU A 177 5.24 6.45 13.47
C GLU A 177 6.40 6.15 14.44
N PHE A 178 7.35 5.31 14.04
CA PHE A 178 8.50 4.96 14.87
C PHE A 178 9.34 6.19 15.29
N VAL A 179 9.71 7.04 14.32
CA VAL A 179 10.56 8.22 14.56
C VAL A 179 9.85 9.27 15.41
N SER A 180 8.57 9.52 15.12
CA SER A 180 7.78 10.50 15.88
C SER A 180 7.49 10.02 17.31
N ALA A 181 7.25 8.72 17.53
CA ALA A 181 7.06 8.14 18.86
C ALA A 181 8.31 8.24 19.73
N MET A 182 9.51 8.23 19.13
CA MET A 182 10.77 8.53 19.83
C MET A 182 10.95 10.02 20.17
N GLY A 183 10.09 10.90 19.66
CA GLY A 183 10.12 12.34 19.92
C GLY A 183 11.07 13.13 19.01
N HIS A 184 11.43 12.59 17.84
CA HIS A 184 12.36 13.25 16.91
C HIS A 184 11.62 14.03 15.82
N PRO A 185 12.04 15.28 15.53
CA PRO A 185 11.53 16.01 14.37
C PRO A 185 11.86 15.28 13.06
N ILE A 186 10.84 15.12 12.21
CA ILE A 186 10.99 14.60 10.86
C ILE A 186 11.44 15.76 9.96
N VAL A 187 12.61 15.59 9.34
CA VAL A 187 13.18 16.57 8.41
C VAL A 187 12.59 16.35 7.02
N ALA A 188 12.67 15.12 6.52
CA ALA A 188 12.14 14.70 5.24
C ALA A 188 11.68 13.24 5.29
N ALA A 189 10.65 12.88 4.54
CA ALA A 189 10.21 11.49 4.38
C ALA A 189 9.81 11.21 2.93
N GLY A 190 9.97 9.97 2.47
CA GLY A 190 9.51 9.59 1.14
C GLY A 190 10.15 8.32 0.58
N LYS A 191 10.32 8.28 -0.74
CA LYS A 191 10.81 7.11 -1.50
C LYS A 191 11.99 7.43 -2.41
N GLY A 192 12.58 6.37 -2.96
CA GLY A 192 13.64 6.49 -3.96
C GLY A 192 13.20 6.10 -5.36
N LYS A 193 13.99 6.52 -6.36
CA LYS A 193 13.99 5.97 -7.71
C LYS A 193 15.42 5.66 -8.15
N ASN A 194 15.61 4.54 -8.84
CA ASN A 194 16.92 4.14 -9.34
C ASN A 194 17.36 4.95 -10.58
N ASN A 195 16.39 5.44 -11.35
CA ASN A 195 16.62 6.13 -12.62
C ASN A 195 15.95 7.51 -12.59
N PRO A 196 16.52 8.50 -13.29
CA PRO A 196 15.86 9.80 -13.47
C PRO A 196 14.48 9.66 -14.11
N LEU A 197 13.62 10.63 -13.83
CA LEU A 197 12.31 10.73 -14.49
C LEU A 197 12.47 11.08 -15.98
N ASN A 198 11.55 10.58 -16.80
CA ASN A 198 11.34 11.06 -18.16
C ASN A 198 9.92 11.60 -18.27
N ILE A 199 9.76 12.91 -18.08
CA ILE A 199 8.44 13.59 -18.05
C ILE A 199 7.70 13.58 -19.38
N ASP A 200 8.41 13.33 -20.49
CA ASP A 200 7.83 13.25 -21.84
C ASP A 200 7.48 11.80 -22.24
N ALA A 201 7.58 10.84 -21.30
CA ALA A 201 7.30 9.44 -21.57
C ALA A 201 5.85 9.23 -22.03
N ILE A 202 5.70 8.50 -23.15
CA ILE A 202 4.39 8.13 -23.70
C ILE A 202 4.29 6.61 -23.89
N PRO A 203 3.07 6.03 -23.91
CA PRO A 203 2.91 4.58 -24.04
C PRO A 203 3.67 3.93 -25.21
N PRO A 204 3.72 4.50 -26.44
CA PRO A 204 4.47 3.92 -27.54
C PRO A 204 5.94 3.59 -27.24
N ASP A 205 6.60 4.37 -26.37
CA ASP A 205 8.02 4.18 -26.04
C ASP A 205 8.24 2.97 -25.12
N TYR A 206 7.20 2.52 -24.43
CA TYR A 206 7.28 1.53 -23.35
C TYR A 206 6.43 0.26 -23.60
N GLU A 207 5.76 0.15 -24.75
CA GLU A 207 4.91 -1.01 -25.06
C GLU A 207 5.67 -2.34 -25.03
N GLU A 208 6.88 -2.38 -25.58
CA GLU A 208 7.68 -3.60 -25.62
C GLU A 208 8.08 -4.07 -24.22
N GLU A 209 8.50 -3.15 -23.36
CA GLU A 209 8.82 -3.46 -21.97
C GLU A 209 7.57 -3.90 -21.20
N ALA A 210 6.45 -3.19 -21.36
CA ALA A 210 5.19 -3.53 -20.71
C ALA A 210 4.72 -4.95 -21.08
N LYS A 211 4.78 -5.31 -22.37
CA LYS A 211 4.48 -6.67 -22.87
C LYS A 211 5.41 -7.71 -22.26
N ARG A 212 6.72 -7.44 -22.23
CA ARG A 212 7.73 -8.33 -21.63
C ARG A 212 7.51 -8.56 -20.13
N ARG A 213 7.04 -7.54 -19.42
CA ARG A 213 6.77 -7.57 -17.98
C ARG A 213 5.34 -7.99 -17.63
N HIS A 214 4.51 -8.33 -18.62
CA HIS A 214 3.09 -8.67 -18.44
C HIS A 214 2.31 -7.60 -17.67
N MET A 215 2.63 -6.32 -17.87
CA MET A 215 2.00 -5.21 -17.15
C MET A 215 1.30 -4.22 -18.10
N ASN A 216 0.37 -3.44 -17.56
CA ASN A 216 -0.26 -2.36 -18.32
C ASN A 216 0.76 -1.26 -18.63
N VAL A 217 0.86 -0.84 -19.88
CA VAL A 217 1.80 0.20 -20.32
C VAL A 217 1.58 1.54 -19.61
N ARG A 218 0.34 1.86 -19.22
CA ARG A 218 0.03 3.08 -18.46
C ARG A 218 0.71 3.08 -17.08
N MET A 219 0.68 1.93 -16.40
CA MET A 219 1.38 1.77 -15.12
C MET A 219 2.88 1.98 -15.28
N LEU A 220 3.47 1.46 -16.36
CA LEU A 220 4.89 1.67 -16.61
C LEU A 220 5.21 3.15 -16.84
N VAL A 221 4.41 3.85 -17.65
CA VAL A 221 4.62 5.27 -17.96
C VAL A 221 4.48 6.16 -16.72
N GLU A 222 3.48 5.96 -15.86
CA GLU A 222 3.31 6.77 -14.64
C GLU A 222 4.46 6.59 -13.62
N PHE A 223 5.14 5.43 -13.64
CA PHE A 223 6.37 5.25 -12.88
C PHE A 223 7.54 6.02 -13.49
N VAL A 224 7.60 6.14 -14.81
CA VAL A 224 8.71 6.79 -15.52
C VAL A 224 8.57 8.31 -15.51
N ASP A 225 7.39 8.84 -15.78
CA ASP A 225 7.15 10.29 -15.85
C ASP A 225 7.09 10.95 -14.46
N GLY A 226 6.90 10.15 -13.41
CA GLY A 226 6.89 10.58 -12.02
C GLY A 226 5.50 10.76 -11.42
N SER A 227 4.43 10.64 -12.19
CA SER A 227 3.04 10.80 -11.74
C SER A 227 2.74 9.96 -10.50
N LYS A 228 3.16 8.68 -10.50
CA LYS A 228 2.96 7.78 -9.35
C LYS A 228 3.71 8.26 -8.10
N THR A 229 4.96 8.74 -8.27
CA THR A 229 5.73 9.36 -7.18
C THR A 229 5.05 10.60 -6.62
N MET A 230 4.43 11.45 -7.45
CA MET A 230 3.71 12.63 -6.97
C MET A 230 2.49 12.23 -6.13
N VAL A 231 1.72 11.23 -6.58
CA VAL A 231 0.54 10.70 -5.87
C VAL A 231 0.94 10.12 -4.52
N GLU A 232 1.96 9.27 -4.47
CA GLU A 232 2.41 8.62 -3.23
C GLU A 232 2.92 9.64 -2.20
N MET A 233 3.71 10.63 -2.63
CA MET A 233 4.20 11.66 -1.71
C MET A 233 3.07 12.57 -1.21
N ALA A 234 2.04 12.81 -2.04
CA ALA A 234 0.83 13.51 -1.61
C ALA A 234 0.04 12.71 -0.55
N ALA A 235 -0.04 11.38 -0.67
CA ALA A 235 -0.67 10.53 0.34
C ALA A 235 0.05 10.64 1.70
N ILE A 236 1.40 10.58 1.70
CA ILE A 236 2.20 10.76 2.93
C ILE A 236 1.97 12.17 3.51
N ALA A 237 2.01 13.20 2.68
CA ALA A 237 1.78 14.58 3.10
C ALA A 237 0.41 14.76 3.78
N ASN A 238 -0.66 14.27 3.14
CA ASN A 238 -2.02 14.38 3.63
C ASN A 238 -2.24 13.60 4.94
N ALA A 239 -1.52 12.50 5.16
CA ALA A 239 -1.61 11.70 6.37
C ALA A 239 -0.83 12.30 7.58
N THR A 240 0.09 13.24 7.34
CA THR A 240 1.09 13.66 8.34
C THR A 240 1.16 15.15 8.60
N GLY A 241 0.71 15.98 7.65
CA GLY A 241 0.95 17.41 7.65
C GLY A 241 2.35 17.82 7.19
N LEU A 242 3.20 16.86 6.78
CA LEU A 242 4.40 17.17 5.99
C LEU A 242 3.98 17.78 4.65
N VAL A 243 4.83 18.63 4.07
CA VAL A 243 4.48 19.35 2.83
C VAL A 243 5.60 19.26 1.79
N PRO A 244 5.30 19.32 0.48
CA PRO A 244 6.34 19.52 -0.50
C PRO A 244 7.00 20.89 -0.26
N ASP A 245 8.33 20.94 -0.30
CA ASP A 245 9.08 22.19 -0.10
C ASP A 245 8.86 23.19 -1.25
N LYS A 246 8.67 22.65 -2.45
CA LYS A 246 8.27 23.36 -3.67
C LYS A 246 7.37 22.48 -4.53
N ALA A 247 6.61 23.07 -5.46
CA ALA A 247 5.81 22.31 -6.41
C ALA A 247 6.68 21.31 -7.20
N GLY A 248 6.24 20.05 -7.28
CA GLY A 248 6.98 18.95 -7.90
C GLY A 248 8.09 18.33 -7.04
N MET A 249 8.28 18.81 -5.80
CA MET A 249 9.38 18.41 -4.90
C MET A 249 10.77 18.71 -5.50
N HIS A 250 11.85 18.41 -4.78
CA HIS A 250 13.21 18.62 -5.30
C HIS A 250 13.70 17.47 -6.17
N GLY A 251 13.43 16.22 -5.78
CA GLY A 251 13.89 15.05 -6.52
C GLY A 251 15.42 14.99 -6.73
N PRO A 252 16.27 15.31 -5.73
CA PRO A 252 17.71 15.44 -5.96
C PRO A 252 18.38 14.10 -6.30
N ALA A 253 19.52 14.21 -6.99
CA ALA A 253 20.45 13.10 -7.13
C ALA A 253 21.09 12.78 -5.76
N ALA A 254 20.63 11.71 -5.11
CA ALA A 254 21.12 11.28 -3.82
C ALA A 254 20.97 9.77 -3.64
N THR A 255 22.06 9.11 -3.28
CA THR A 255 22.06 7.71 -2.84
C THR A 255 21.59 7.61 -1.38
N LEU A 256 21.31 6.38 -0.92
CA LEU A 256 20.89 6.13 0.47
C LEU A 256 21.82 6.77 1.51
N GLY A 257 23.14 6.69 1.30
CA GLY A 257 24.16 7.24 2.21
C GLY A 257 24.29 8.77 2.19
N GLU A 258 23.57 9.45 1.28
CA GLU A 258 23.61 10.90 1.08
C GLU A 258 22.33 11.59 1.56
N LEU A 259 21.24 10.85 1.81
CA LEU A 259 19.94 11.43 2.16
C LEU A 259 20.01 12.38 3.36
N SER A 260 20.72 12.00 4.43
CA SER A 260 20.89 12.83 5.64
C SER A 260 21.82 14.04 5.47
N LYS A 261 22.37 14.25 4.27
CA LYS A 261 23.17 15.44 3.90
C LYS A 261 22.49 16.29 2.84
N VAL A 262 21.68 15.66 1.98
CA VAL A 262 21.06 16.31 0.83
C VAL A 262 19.63 16.77 1.16
N LEU A 263 18.79 15.89 1.70
CA LEU A 263 17.40 16.20 2.05
C LEU A 263 17.31 16.77 3.48
N VAL A 264 18.05 17.85 3.70
CA VAL A 264 18.11 18.62 4.95
C VAL A 264 18.07 20.13 4.62
N PRO A 265 17.92 21.02 5.62
CA PRO A 265 17.87 22.46 5.37
C PRO A 265 19.12 23.02 4.67
N GLN A 266 18.92 24.04 3.82
CA GLN A 266 20.00 24.75 3.12
C GLN A 266 21.05 25.35 4.05
N LYS A 267 20.65 25.83 5.24
CA LYS A 267 21.57 26.33 6.27
C LYS A 267 22.59 25.27 6.73
N ASP A 268 22.27 23.99 6.56
CA ASP A 268 23.09 22.83 6.94
C ASP A 268 23.72 22.13 5.72
N GLY A 269 23.63 22.76 4.54
CA GLY A 269 24.24 22.27 3.28
C GLY A 269 23.34 21.40 2.40
N GLY A 270 22.07 21.20 2.78
CA GLY A 270 21.10 20.46 1.97
C GLY A 270 20.34 21.34 0.97
N VAL A 271 19.24 20.80 0.42
CA VAL A 271 18.45 21.48 -0.63
C VAL A 271 17.16 22.13 -0.11
N LEU A 272 16.72 21.79 1.11
CA LEU A 272 15.40 22.15 1.61
C LEU A 272 15.35 23.57 2.20
N SER A 273 14.29 24.31 1.93
CA SER A 273 14.06 25.63 2.55
C SER A 273 13.65 25.51 4.03
N LYS A 274 13.04 24.38 4.42
CA LYS A 274 12.55 24.08 5.77
C LYS A 274 12.59 22.58 6.07
N VAL A 275 12.42 22.24 7.35
CA VAL A 275 12.17 20.85 7.81
C VAL A 275 10.68 20.50 7.67
N GLY A 276 10.34 19.22 7.80
CA GLY A 276 8.96 18.74 7.78
C GLY A 276 8.40 18.60 6.36
N VAL A 277 9.16 17.93 5.48
CA VAL A 277 8.80 17.83 4.06
C VAL A 277 8.57 16.39 3.59
N VAL A 278 7.78 16.24 2.53
CA VAL A 278 7.84 15.06 1.67
C VAL A 278 8.74 15.36 0.47
N ASP A 279 9.63 14.44 0.12
CA ASP A 279 10.48 14.52 -1.08
C ASP A 279 10.90 13.11 -1.51
N TYR A 280 11.52 13.00 -2.69
CA TYR A 280 12.03 11.73 -3.22
C TYR A 280 13.47 11.89 -3.67
N SER A 281 14.20 10.78 -3.82
CA SER A 281 15.59 10.81 -4.30
C SER A 281 15.76 10.04 -5.60
N ILE A 282 16.68 10.50 -6.46
CA ILE A 282 17.14 9.75 -7.64
C ILE A 282 18.54 9.22 -7.32
N GLY A 283 18.68 7.91 -7.14
CA GLY A 283 19.97 7.32 -6.80
C GLY A 283 19.87 5.88 -6.31
N LYS A 284 21.04 5.25 -6.20
CA LYS A 284 21.16 3.85 -5.81
C LYS A 284 20.84 3.63 -4.33
N GLY A 285 20.13 2.54 -4.07
CA GLY A 285 20.04 1.93 -2.74
C GLY A 285 18.84 2.38 -1.89
N VAL A 286 18.04 3.34 -2.37
CA VAL A 286 16.81 3.74 -1.67
C VAL A 286 15.63 2.87 -2.09
N ALA A 287 15.46 2.65 -3.39
CA ALA A 287 14.42 1.77 -3.93
C ALA A 287 14.93 0.31 -4.08
N PRO A 288 14.09 -0.71 -3.81
CA PRO A 288 12.73 -0.62 -3.28
C PRO A 288 12.70 -0.17 -1.81
N GLY A 289 11.60 0.45 -1.39
CA GLY A 289 11.39 0.89 -0.02
C GLY A 289 11.35 2.40 0.18
N VAL A 290 11.46 2.81 1.43
CA VAL A 290 11.09 4.16 1.92
C VAL A 290 12.05 4.64 2.99
N PHE A 291 12.11 5.96 3.20
CA PHE A 291 13.01 6.57 4.17
C PHE A 291 12.36 7.68 4.99
N VAL A 292 12.96 7.94 6.16
CA VAL A 292 12.76 9.14 6.98
C VAL A 292 14.14 9.70 7.36
N VAL A 293 14.36 10.99 7.15
CA VAL A 293 15.49 11.74 7.71
C VAL A 293 15.00 12.46 8.96
N ALA A 294 15.67 12.23 10.10
CA ALA A 294 15.29 12.79 11.39
C ALA A 294 16.39 13.70 11.96
N ASP A 295 15.98 14.76 12.68
CA ASP A 295 16.88 15.60 13.48
C ASP A 295 17.09 14.98 14.86
N MET A 296 18.35 14.67 15.18
CA MET A 296 18.77 14.14 16.49
C MET A 296 19.88 14.98 17.12
N SER A 297 19.75 16.31 17.02
CA SER A 297 20.74 17.29 17.46
C SER A 297 21.07 17.29 18.96
N HIS A 298 20.30 16.62 19.83
CA HIS A 298 20.67 16.49 21.25
C HIS A 298 22.04 15.77 21.35
N PRO A 299 23.08 16.37 21.98
CA PRO A 299 24.45 15.86 21.91
C PRO A 299 24.60 14.39 22.29
N ARG A 300 23.89 13.95 23.34
CA ARG A 300 23.94 12.55 23.79
C ARG A 300 23.26 11.58 22.81
N ILE A 301 22.22 12.02 22.11
CA ILE A 301 21.49 11.18 21.14
C ILE A 301 22.34 11.08 19.88
N SER A 302 22.85 12.21 19.40
CA SER A 302 23.75 12.26 18.25
C SER A 302 25.00 11.39 18.48
N GLU A 303 25.68 11.54 19.62
CA GLU A 303 26.82 10.69 20.02
C GLU A 303 26.45 9.20 19.98
N ARG A 304 25.31 8.82 20.56
CA ARG A 304 24.85 7.42 20.55
C ARG A 304 24.60 6.91 19.13
N MET A 305 23.99 7.71 18.27
CA MET A 305 23.73 7.31 16.89
C MET A 305 25.03 7.15 16.08
N GLU A 306 26.01 8.02 16.30
CA GLU A 306 27.35 7.90 15.69
C GLU A 306 28.11 6.67 16.21
N ASP A 307 28.05 6.38 17.52
CA ASP A 307 28.60 5.15 18.13
C ASP A 307 28.04 3.90 17.46
N LEU A 308 26.73 3.90 17.20
CA LEU A 308 26.00 2.81 16.52
C LEU A 308 26.21 2.76 15.00
N LYS A 309 27.03 3.66 14.44
CA LYS A 309 27.33 3.74 13.01
C LYS A 309 26.10 4.05 12.14
N MET A 310 25.12 4.74 12.71
CA MET A 310 23.88 5.13 12.00
C MET A 310 24.09 6.32 11.05
N GLY A 311 25.26 6.96 11.07
CA GLY A 311 25.57 8.12 10.25
C GLY A 311 26.44 9.12 11.02
N LYS A 312 26.45 10.36 10.55
CA LYS A 312 27.07 11.51 11.23
C LYS A 312 25.97 12.54 11.50
N GLY A 313 25.92 13.04 12.74
CA GLY A 313 24.90 13.97 13.16
C GLY A 313 24.96 15.35 12.49
N PRO A 314 23.92 16.17 12.68
CA PRO A 314 22.77 15.92 13.55
C PRO A 314 21.63 15.12 12.87
N TYR A 315 21.72 14.87 11.57
CA TYR A 315 20.67 14.21 10.79
C TYR A 315 20.97 12.74 10.52
N PHE A 316 19.97 11.87 10.72
CA PHE A 316 20.10 10.43 10.53
C PHE A 316 18.98 9.87 9.66
N THR A 317 19.32 8.89 8.82
CA THR A 317 18.37 8.23 7.91
C THR A 317 17.87 6.92 8.52
N PHE A 318 16.55 6.75 8.59
CA PHE A 318 15.87 5.47 8.78
C PHE A 318 15.39 4.98 7.43
N HIS A 319 15.62 3.71 7.14
CA HIS A 319 15.30 3.11 5.86
C HIS A 319 14.62 1.76 6.06
N ARG A 320 13.53 1.55 5.34
CA ARG A 320 12.88 0.26 5.19
C ARG A 320 13.19 -0.22 3.77
N PRO A 321 14.08 -1.21 3.56
CA PRO A 321 14.61 -1.58 2.24
C PRO A 321 13.67 -2.52 1.46
N TYR A 322 12.39 -2.50 1.78
CA TYR A 322 11.33 -3.31 1.18
C TYR A 322 9.97 -2.69 1.45
N HIS A 323 9.01 -3.07 0.63
CA HIS A 323 7.60 -2.79 0.75
C HIS A 323 6.84 -3.94 0.10
#